data_AF-A0A016WBB2-F1
#
_entry.id   AF-A0A016WBB2-F1
#
_cell.length_a   1.000
_cell.length_b   1.000
_cell.length_c   1.000
_cell.angle_alpha   90.00
_cell.angle_beta   90.00
_cell.angle_gamma   90.00
#
_symmetry.space_group_name_H-M   'P 1'
#
loop_
_entity.id
_entity.type
_entity.pdbx_description
1 polymer ?
#
loop_
_entity_poly.entity_id
_entity_poly.type
_entity_poly.pdbx_seq_one_letter_code
_entity_poly.pdbx_strand_id
1 'polypeptide(L)'
;MRRLHLLMMVVQTTAAFTVLPYIQIDYAHYFRLAQCQAKCTQKYGVPSNRVLLDGSVEEYLDVQNSACEACESGCHQHRRAHGRGPRGPSKTPTDDGLKFWTESSADIAKAGSTLVSSVQLLCQNPSLDEDFGESSEGLVSISLLRPSGPTRFVVQWKQRTHAMGYYDESQWITAAVESDTVFKVKGLIPGVQYRFMVTAVGTAGRLGETISSSWTEASNIGGPRTPAAALTLRSGYNSDRGVTAHLEWPRTPQDSCYYKLQLSNSTIQMTSDVVLDASSSILLPHLEFDCNYAVTIAATSADKLQTSKPVTANFKSLQCKDVHGRGSLQCLPEAVSDLSVVVRSNGTGLISWKPSADPENILFYQLVYHAISDENGCQAEQETINIKAAATSAMVDFPGQECEYVVRLINYDLIGRDAVAEARILIEPATPVMRLEDLLRPEILLIATGFVLFSILCVLIRCKCGRKCPHRVSEKQQKLTEYA
;
A
#
# COMPACT_ATOMS: atom_id res chain seq x y z
N MET A 1 -15.25 -4.67 19.59
CA MET A 1 -15.68 -3.26 19.80
C MET A 1 -15.81 -2.62 18.43
N ARG A 2 -17.01 -2.52 17.88
CA ARG A 2 -17.86 -1.32 17.83
C ARG A 2 -17.20 -0.09 17.17
N ARG A 3 -17.76 0.23 15.99
CA ARG A 3 -18.01 1.56 15.39
C ARG A 3 -16.96 2.14 14.44
N LEU A 4 -17.36 2.09 13.16
CA LEU A 4 -17.67 3.28 12.34
C LEU A 4 -16.48 4.01 11.72
N HIS A 5 -16.03 3.59 10.52
CA HIS A 5 -15.46 4.49 9.52
C HIS A 5 -16.21 4.31 8.19
N LEU A 6 -17.43 4.86 8.15
CA LEU A 6 -18.05 5.26 6.90
C LEU A 6 -17.35 6.57 6.52
N LEU A 7 -16.34 6.47 5.66
CA LEU A 7 -15.71 7.61 5.03
C LEU A 7 -16.80 8.25 4.15
N MET A 8 -17.51 9.26 4.68
CA MET A 8 -18.35 10.14 3.90
C MET A 8 -17.42 10.91 2.96
N MET A 9 -17.25 10.38 1.74
CA MET A 9 -16.74 11.15 0.61
C MET A 9 -17.74 12.28 0.37
N VAL A 10 -17.43 13.47 0.89
CA VAL A 10 -18.15 14.69 0.55
C VAL A 10 -17.98 14.86 -0.96
N VAL A 11 -19.09 14.75 -1.69
CA VAL A 11 -19.14 15.15 -3.10
C VAL A 11 -18.88 16.64 -3.13
N GLN A 12 -17.62 17.04 -3.35
CA GLN A 12 -17.31 18.42 -3.68
C GLN A 12 -18.02 18.73 -5.00
N THR A 13 -19.04 19.58 -4.95
CA THR A 13 -19.60 20.18 -6.15
C THR A 13 -18.54 21.10 -6.73
N THR A 14 -17.64 20.54 -7.55
CA THR A 14 -16.70 21.33 -8.33
C THR A 14 -17.49 22.26 -9.23
N ALA A 15 -17.26 23.56 -9.13
CA ALA A 15 -17.80 24.51 -10.08
C ALA A 15 -17.41 24.08 -11.50
N ALA A 16 -18.35 24.16 -12.42
CA ALA A 16 -18.15 23.78 -13.81
C ALA A 16 -18.38 24.99 -14.69
N PHE A 17 -17.46 25.25 -15.62
CA PHE A 17 -17.71 26.21 -16.69
C PHE A 17 -17.85 25.51 -18.04
N THR A 18 -18.63 26.12 -18.92
CA THR A 18 -18.88 25.61 -20.27
C THR A 18 -18.00 26.34 -21.27
N VAL A 19 -17.41 25.59 -22.19
CA VAL A 19 -16.59 26.08 -23.30
C VAL A 19 -17.52 26.66 -24.37
N LEU A 20 -17.55 27.98 -24.50
CA LEU A 20 -18.43 28.70 -25.44
C LEU A 20 -17.60 29.42 -26.52
N PRO A 21 -17.58 28.92 -27.78
CA PRO A 21 -16.63 29.37 -28.80
C PRO A 21 -16.79 30.82 -29.30
N TYR A 22 -17.89 31.50 -28.95
CA TYR A 22 -18.23 32.81 -29.52
C TYR A 22 -18.34 33.95 -28.50
N ILE A 23 -18.09 33.69 -27.20
CA ILE A 23 -18.21 34.73 -26.17
C ILE A 23 -16.82 35.25 -25.83
N GLN A 24 -16.49 36.44 -26.33
CA GLN A 24 -15.27 37.14 -25.90
C GLN A 24 -15.51 37.83 -24.56
N ILE A 25 -14.99 37.24 -23.50
CA ILE A 25 -15.09 37.77 -22.15
C ILE A 25 -13.86 38.60 -21.80
N ASP A 26 -14.08 39.78 -21.21
CA ASP A 26 -13.02 40.71 -20.83
C ASP A 26 -12.13 40.12 -19.73
N TYR A 27 -10.86 39.88 -20.08
CA TYR A 27 -9.83 39.40 -19.14
C TYR A 27 -9.63 40.38 -17.98
N ALA A 28 -9.63 41.69 -18.23
CA ALA A 28 -9.38 42.70 -17.19
C ALA A 28 -10.48 42.65 -16.12
N HIS A 29 -11.73 42.42 -16.55
CA HIS A 29 -12.85 42.22 -15.64
C HIS A 29 -12.65 41.01 -14.73
N TYR A 30 -12.31 39.85 -15.30
CA TYR A 30 -12.13 38.60 -14.54
C TYR A 30 -10.91 38.63 -13.64
N PHE A 31 -9.84 39.29 -14.07
CA PHE A 31 -8.67 39.51 -13.24
C PHE A 31 -9.02 40.36 -12.00
N ARG A 32 -9.77 41.45 -12.20
CA ARG A 32 -10.25 42.31 -11.11
C ARG A 32 -11.20 41.55 -10.19
N LEU A 33 -12.08 40.72 -10.75
CA LEU A 33 -12.98 39.86 -10.00
C LEU A 33 -12.21 38.87 -9.14
N ALA A 34 -11.21 38.18 -9.71
CA ALA A 34 -10.36 37.25 -9.00
C ALA A 34 -9.60 37.92 -7.85
N GLN A 35 -9.08 39.13 -8.05
CA GLN A 35 -8.44 39.90 -6.98
C GLN A 35 -9.43 40.29 -5.86
N CYS A 36 -10.66 40.68 -6.21
CA CYS A 36 -11.71 40.99 -5.25
C CYS A 36 -12.10 39.74 -4.43
N GLN A 37 -12.33 38.62 -5.11
CA GLN A 37 -12.67 37.34 -4.47
C GLN A 37 -11.51 36.81 -3.61
N ALA A 38 -10.26 37.01 -4.01
CA ALA A 38 -9.10 36.69 -3.18
C ALA A 38 -9.08 37.50 -1.87
N LYS A 39 -9.44 38.80 -1.90
CA LYS A 39 -9.59 39.62 -0.68
C LYS A 39 -10.75 39.14 0.20
N CYS A 40 -11.86 38.72 -0.39
CA CYS A 40 -12.95 38.08 0.34
C CYS A 40 -12.48 36.78 1.02
N THR A 41 -11.77 35.91 0.30
CA THR A 41 -11.19 34.67 0.86
C THR A 41 -10.18 34.96 1.97
N GLN A 42 -9.37 36.02 1.86
CA GLN A 42 -8.45 36.40 2.92
C GLN A 42 -9.17 36.82 4.21
N LYS A 43 -10.31 37.49 4.08
CA LYS A 43 -11.06 38.02 5.24
C LYS A 43 -12.03 37.01 5.85
N TYR A 44 -12.68 36.21 5.01
CA TYR A 44 -13.80 35.33 5.39
C TYR A 44 -13.56 33.86 5.09
N GLY A 45 -12.45 33.49 4.43
CA GLY A 45 -12.10 32.11 4.17
C GLY A 45 -11.73 31.39 5.47
N VAL A 46 -12.16 30.14 5.59
CA VAL A 46 -11.90 29.30 6.77
C VAL A 46 -10.80 28.31 6.42
N PRO A 47 -9.69 28.23 7.18
CA PRO A 47 -8.68 27.19 6.97
C PRO A 47 -9.29 25.80 7.13
N SER A 48 -9.19 25.00 6.08
CA SER A 48 -9.77 23.66 5.98
C SER A 48 -8.78 22.70 5.33
N ASN A 49 -8.94 21.42 5.65
CA ASN A 49 -8.08 20.36 5.14
C ASN A 49 -8.95 19.33 4.41
N ARG A 50 -8.51 18.86 3.25
CA ARG A 50 -9.09 17.71 2.56
C ARG A 50 -8.05 16.62 2.33
N VAL A 51 -8.51 15.37 2.36
CA VAL A 51 -7.67 14.21 2.08
C VAL A 51 -7.83 13.86 0.61
N LEU A 52 -6.72 13.83 -0.13
CA LEU A 52 -6.67 13.43 -1.52
C LEU A 52 -6.68 11.90 -1.66
N LEU A 53 -6.86 11.40 -2.88
CA LEU A 53 -6.95 9.96 -3.15
C LEU A 53 -5.69 9.19 -2.77
N ASP A 54 -4.50 9.78 -2.89
CA ASP A 54 -3.25 9.16 -2.42
C ASP A 54 -3.10 9.19 -0.89
N GLY A 55 -4.04 9.83 -0.19
CA GLY A 55 -4.05 10.00 1.24
C GLY A 55 -3.28 11.20 1.76
N SER A 56 -2.64 11.98 0.90
CA SER A 56 -2.06 13.26 1.29
C SER A 56 -3.14 14.25 1.75
N VAL A 57 -2.74 15.23 2.55
CA VAL A 57 -3.63 16.27 3.07
C VAL A 57 -3.33 17.58 2.35
N GLU A 58 -4.33 18.13 1.68
CA GLU A 58 -4.27 19.45 1.07
C GLU A 58 -4.93 20.47 2.00
N GLU A 59 -4.18 21.49 2.39
CA GLU A 59 -4.69 22.64 3.14
C GLU A 59 -5.19 23.71 2.15
N TYR A 60 -6.41 24.20 2.39
CA TYR A 60 -7.03 25.24 1.56
C TYR A 60 -7.88 26.20 2.40
N LEU A 61 -8.29 27.31 1.79
CA LEU A 61 -9.25 28.22 2.40
C LEU A 61 -10.64 27.89 1.85
N ASP A 62 -11.50 27.38 2.72
CA ASP A 62 -12.89 27.11 2.38
C ASP A 62 -13.68 28.42 2.23
N VAL A 63 -14.28 28.54 1.06
CA VAL A 63 -15.07 29.69 0.61
C VAL A 63 -16.57 29.42 0.62
N GLN A 64 -17.00 28.18 0.92
CA GLN A 64 -18.42 27.78 1.00
C GLN A 64 -19.04 28.18 2.34
N ASN A 65 -18.80 29.43 2.76
CA ASN A 65 -19.41 30.00 3.95
C ASN A 65 -20.20 31.25 3.59
N SER A 66 -21.30 31.47 4.30
CA SER A 66 -22.27 32.54 3.98
C SER A 66 -21.65 33.94 3.99
N ALA A 67 -20.62 34.19 4.81
CA ALA A 67 -19.93 35.46 4.85
C ALA A 67 -19.04 35.68 3.61
N CYS A 68 -18.30 34.66 3.18
CA CYS A 68 -17.49 34.70 1.96
C CYS A 68 -18.37 34.82 0.73
N GLU A 69 -19.43 34.01 0.61
CA GLU A 69 -20.40 34.10 -0.48
C GLU A 69 -21.07 35.49 -0.56
N ALA A 70 -21.46 36.05 0.59
CA ALA A 70 -22.01 37.40 0.65
C ALA A 70 -20.99 38.46 0.21
N CYS A 71 -19.71 38.31 0.55
CA CYS A 71 -18.64 39.18 0.08
C CYS A 71 -18.40 39.06 -1.43
N GLU A 72 -18.32 37.84 -1.96
CA GLU A 72 -18.16 37.60 -3.39
C GLU A 72 -19.35 38.15 -4.19
N SER A 73 -20.57 38.02 -3.66
CA SER A 73 -21.76 38.64 -4.27
C SER A 73 -21.62 40.17 -4.42
N GLY A 74 -20.93 40.83 -3.48
CA GLY A 74 -20.58 42.24 -3.56
C GLY A 74 -19.60 42.54 -4.71
N CYS A 75 -18.62 41.68 -4.96
CA CYS A 75 -17.73 41.79 -6.12
C CYS A 75 -18.51 41.72 -7.45
N HIS A 76 -19.55 40.89 -7.53
CA HIS A 76 -20.39 40.77 -8.73
C HIS A 76 -21.38 41.92 -8.91
N GLN A 77 -21.85 42.56 -7.84
CA GLN A 77 -22.90 43.59 -7.87
C GLN A 77 -22.40 45.02 -8.12
N HIS A 78 -21.13 45.22 -8.47
CA HIS A 78 -20.48 46.54 -8.64
C HIS A 78 -21.21 47.52 -9.57
N ARG A 79 -21.98 47.05 -10.56
CA ARG A 79 -22.78 47.93 -11.45
C ARG A 79 -23.96 48.62 -10.75
N ARG A 80 -24.47 48.07 -9.64
CA ARG A 80 -25.60 48.66 -8.88
C ARG A 80 -25.18 49.82 -7.98
N ALA A 81 -23.88 50.01 -7.73
CA ALA A 81 -23.36 51.08 -6.88
C ALA A 81 -23.47 52.48 -7.52
N HIS A 82 -23.76 52.60 -8.82
CA HIS A 82 -24.00 53.89 -9.47
C HIS A 82 -25.34 54.55 -9.12
N GLY A 83 -26.25 53.83 -8.43
CA GLY A 83 -27.49 54.39 -7.89
C GLY A 83 -27.40 54.57 -6.37
N ARG A 84 -27.09 55.79 -5.91
CA ARG A 84 -27.03 56.22 -4.49
C ARG A 84 -26.30 55.22 -3.57
N GLY A 85 -25.02 55.50 -3.31
CA GLY A 85 -24.21 54.75 -2.34
C GLY A 85 -24.88 54.60 -0.96
N PRO A 86 -24.50 53.56 -0.19
CA PRO A 86 -25.09 53.28 1.11
C PRO A 86 -24.98 54.51 2.03
N ARG A 87 -26.11 54.97 2.58
CA ARG A 87 -26.13 55.96 3.66
C ARG A 87 -25.84 55.26 4.98
N GLY A 88 -24.55 55.14 5.33
CA GLY A 88 -24.10 54.71 6.66
C GLY A 88 -23.03 53.61 6.65
N PRO A 89 -22.29 53.43 7.76
CA PRO A 89 -21.27 52.39 7.87
C PRO A 89 -21.94 51.04 8.15
N SER A 90 -22.49 50.39 7.12
CA SER A 90 -22.89 48.98 7.22
C SER A 90 -21.65 48.11 7.10
N LYS A 91 -21.37 47.32 8.15
CA LYS A 91 -20.25 46.35 8.22
C LYS A 91 -20.69 44.99 7.68
N THR A 92 -21.39 44.95 6.55
CA THR A 92 -21.83 43.67 5.99
C THR A 92 -20.74 43.10 5.07
N PRO A 93 -20.60 41.76 4.99
CA PRO A 93 -19.63 41.16 4.06
C PRO A 93 -19.82 41.62 2.60
N THR A 94 -21.06 41.88 2.18
CA THR A 94 -21.36 42.40 0.82
C THR A 94 -20.79 43.80 0.59
N ASP A 95 -20.83 44.68 1.59
CA ASP A 95 -20.23 46.01 1.51
C ASP A 95 -18.70 45.94 1.40
N ASP A 96 -18.09 44.98 2.12
CA ASP A 96 -16.66 44.69 1.98
C ASP A 96 -16.32 44.21 0.56
N GLY A 97 -17.17 43.37 -0.05
CA GLY A 97 -17.02 42.97 -1.45
C GLY A 97 -17.07 44.14 -2.44
N LEU A 98 -18.04 45.04 -2.28
CA LEU A 98 -18.13 46.26 -3.09
C LEU A 98 -16.88 47.14 -2.92
N LYS A 99 -16.39 47.28 -1.69
CA LYS A 99 -15.16 48.02 -1.38
C LYS A 99 -13.93 47.35 -2.03
N PHE A 100 -13.75 46.05 -1.85
CA PHE A 100 -12.64 45.30 -2.44
C PHE A 100 -12.65 45.37 -3.97
N TRP A 101 -13.82 45.42 -4.60
CA TRP A 101 -13.93 45.64 -6.03
C TRP A 101 -13.34 46.99 -6.42
N THR A 102 -13.70 48.07 -5.71
CA THR A 102 -13.17 49.42 -5.99
C THR A 102 -11.65 49.50 -5.81
N GLU A 103 -11.09 48.77 -4.85
CA GLU A 103 -9.64 48.69 -4.60
C GLU A 103 -8.87 47.74 -5.54
N SER A 104 -9.58 46.88 -6.28
CA SER A 104 -8.95 45.93 -7.20
C SER A 104 -8.73 46.57 -8.57
N SER A 105 -7.63 46.23 -9.24
CA SER A 105 -7.28 46.79 -10.55
C SER A 105 -6.56 45.77 -11.43
N ALA A 106 -6.88 45.79 -12.73
CA ALA A 106 -6.21 44.94 -13.71
C ALA A 106 -4.78 45.39 -14.06
N ASP A 107 -4.42 46.64 -13.74
CA ASP A 107 -3.16 47.27 -14.16
C ASP A 107 -1.97 47.00 -13.22
N ILE A 108 -2.16 46.27 -12.12
CA ILE A 108 -1.04 45.92 -11.20
C ILE A 108 -0.25 44.74 -11.79
N ALA A 109 0.80 45.08 -12.53
CA ALA A 109 1.78 44.16 -13.08
C ALA A 109 2.80 43.69 -12.03
N LYS A 110 2.89 42.37 -11.85
CA LYS A 110 3.87 41.57 -11.08
C LYS A 110 3.99 41.89 -9.57
N ALA A 111 3.42 41.02 -8.73
CA ALA A 111 3.74 41.00 -7.30
C ALA A 111 3.53 39.61 -6.69
N GLY A 112 4.39 38.65 -7.02
CA GLY A 112 4.43 37.38 -6.32
C GLY A 112 5.35 36.36 -6.99
N SER A 113 5.97 35.50 -6.19
CA SER A 113 6.67 34.33 -6.73
C SER A 113 5.67 33.37 -7.38
N THR A 114 6.14 32.66 -8.40
CA THR A 114 5.37 31.64 -9.13
C THR A 114 4.71 30.66 -8.17
N LEU A 115 3.40 30.49 -8.32
CA LEU A 115 2.61 29.57 -7.50
C LEU A 115 2.28 28.29 -8.28
N VAL A 116 1.93 28.42 -9.56
CA VAL A 116 1.51 27.31 -10.41
C VAL A 116 2.74 26.69 -11.08
N SER A 117 2.87 25.36 -11.00
CA SER A 117 3.90 24.60 -11.72
C SER A 117 3.42 24.15 -13.10
N SER A 118 2.19 23.64 -13.17
CA SER A 118 1.64 23.03 -14.38
C SER A 118 0.12 23.04 -14.37
N VAL A 119 -0.46 23.01 -15.58
CA VAL A 119 -1.90 22.86 -15.81
C VAL A 119 -2.09 21.73 -16.81
N GLN A 120 -3.01 20.82 -16.53
CA GLN A 120 -3.29 19.69 -17.43
C GLN A 120 -4.74 19.23 -17.33
N LEU A 121 -5.26 18.71 -18.45
CA LEU A 121 -6.52 17.96 -18.43
C LEU A 121 -6.23 16.57 -17.85
N LEU A 122 -6.83 16.24 -16.71
CA LEU A 122 -6.61 14.97 -16.03
C LEU A 122 -7.31 13.82 -16.74
N CYS A 123 -8.56 14.06 -17.14
CA CYS A 123 -9.48 13.04 -17.61
C CYS A 123 -10.66 13.71 -18.31
N GLN A 124 -11.45 12.90 -19.02
CA GLN A 124 -12.69 13.31 -19.64
C GLN A 124 -13.71 12.18 -19.74
N ASN A 125 -14.98 12.54 -19.73
CA ASN A 125 -16.11 11.65 -19.95
C ASN A 125 -17.02 12.20 -21.03
N PRO A 126 -17.62 11.33 -21.87
CA PRO A 126 -18.71 11.74 -22.73
C PRO A 126 -19.87 12.24 -21.87
N SER A 127 -20.50 13.32 -22.32
CA SER A 127 -21.62 13.98 -21.66
C SER A 127 -22.64 14.38 -22.71
N LEU A 128 -23.88 13.95 -22.52
CA LEU A 128 -25.01 14.40 -23.30
C LEU A 128 -25.52 15.69 -22.66
N ASP A 129 -25.24 16.82 -23.29
CA ASP A 129 -25.72 18.11 -22.84
C ASP A 129 -26.91 18.50 -23.72
N GLU A 130 -28.04 18.88 -23.10
CA GLU A 130 -29.25 19.28 -23.82
C GLU A 130 -28.98 20.49 -24.73
N ASP A 131 -28.04 21.37 -24.34
CA ASP A 131 -27.73 22.60 -25.06
C ASP A 131 -26.66 22.41 -26.16
N PHE A 132 -25.76 21.43 -26.02
CA PHE A 132 -24.57 21.26 -26.89
C PHE A 132 -24.54 19.94 -27.65
N GLY A 133 -25.47 19.02 -27.39
CA GLY A 133 -25.51 17.70 -28.01
C GLY A 133 -24.41 16.77 -27.48
N GLU A 134 -23.77 16.02 -28.38
CA GLU A 134 -22.65 15.13 -28.04
C GLU A 134 -21.41 15.96 -27.70
N SER A 135 -21.12 16.05 -26.40
CA SER A 135 -19.94 16.75 -25.89
C SER A 135 -19.17 15.88 -24.90
N SER A 136 -18.02 16.35 -24.46
CA SER A 136 -17.29 15.77 -23.34
C SER A 136 -17.19 16.77 -22.19
N GLU A 137 -17.27 16.25 -20.97
CA GLU A 137 -16.86 16.95 -19.77
C GLU A 137 -15.49 16.46 -19.34
N GLY A 138 -14.69 17.32 -18.70
CA GLY A 138 -13.37 16.95 -18.21
C GLY A 138 -13.02 17.62 -16.89
N LEU A 139 -12.00 17.09 -16.23
CA LEU A 139 -11.41 17.70 -15.05
C LEU A 139 -10.04 18.27 -15.40
N VAL A 140 -9.85 19.55 -15.14
CA VAL A 140 -8.56 20.23 -15.29
C VAL A 140 -7.94 20.38 -13.93
N SER A 141 -6.64 20.09 -13.82
CA SER A 141 -5.88 20.24 -12.58
C SER A 141 -4.74 21.23 -12.74
N ILE A 142 -4.57 22.01 -11.68
CA ILE A 142 -3.48 22.94 -11.44
C ILE A 142 -2.58 22.33 -10.38
N SER A 143 -1.33 22.07 -10.72
CA SER A 143 -0.31 21.67 -9.75
C SER A 143 0.36 22.92 -9.19
N LEU A 144 0.56 22.95 -7.88
CA LEU A 144 1.12 24.09 -7.17
C LEU A 144 2.54 23.78 -6.67
N LEU A 145 3.41 24.78 -6.67
CA LEU A 145 4.76 24.71 -6.09
C LEU A 145 4.76 24.87 -4.55
N ARG A 146 3.67 25.41 -4.00
CA ARG A 146 3.50 25.75 -2.59
C ARG A 146 2.00 25.96 -2.29
N PRO A 147 1.57 25.97 -1.01
CA PRO A 147 0.17 26.21 -0.65
C PRO A 147 -0.38 27.51 -1.26
N SER A 148 -1.64 27.47 -1.71
CA SER A 148 -2.26 28.55 -2.49
C SER A 148 -2.62 29.79 -1.67
N GLY A 149 -2.93 29.64 -0.38
CA GLY A 149 -3.44 30.75 0.44
C GLY A 149 -4.71 31.37 -0.18
N PRO A 150 -4.97 32.68 0.02
CA PRO A 150 -6.14 33.36 -0.55
C PRO A 150 -5.89 33.70 -2.03
N THR A 151 -5.90 32.67 -2.88
CA THR A 151 -5.66 32.77 -4.32
C THR A 151 -6.89 32.37 -5.11
N ARG A 152 -7.08 33.01 -6.26
CA ARG A 152 -8.05 32.65 -7.29
C ARG A 152 -7.36 32.40 -8.62
N PHE A 153 -7.93 31.52 -9.43
CA PHE A 153 -7.36 31.10 -10.71
C PHE A 153 -8.24 31.61 -11.85
N VAL A 154 -7.73 32.58 -12.62
CA VAL A 154 -8.39 33.01 -13.85
C VAL A 154 -8.06 32.00 -14.94
N VAL A 155 -9.09 31.34 -15.46
CA VAL A 155 -8.97 30.29 -16.47
C VAL A 155 -9.32 30.85 -17.84
N GLN A 156 -8.43 30.64 -18.79
CA GLN A 156 -8.62 30.91 -20.20
C GLN A 156 -8.43 29.61 -20.99
N TRP A 157 -9.08 29.52 -22.14
CA TRP A 157 -8.93 28.38 -23.04
C TRP A 157 -8.85 28.86 -24.48
N LYS A 158 -8.29 28.02 -25.33
CA LYS A 158 -8.41 28.15 -26.78
C LYS A 158 -8.53 26.76 -27.40
N GLN A 159 -9.04 26.73 -28.62
CA GLN A 159 -9.19 25.50 -29.37
C GLN A 159 -8.48 25.58 -30.71
N ARG A 160 -8.21 24.42 -31.30
CA ARG A 160 -7.79 24.30 -32.68
C ARG A 160 -8.44 23.10 -33.35
N THR A 161 -8.72 23.26 -34.63
CA THR A 161 -9.21 22.19 -35.51
C THR A 161 -8.23 21.99 -36.65
N HIS A 162 -8.10 20.75 -37.10
CA HIS A 162 -7.28 20.44 -38.27
C HIS A 162 -8.18 20.36 -39.50
N ALA A 163 -8.05 21.31 -40.41
CA ALA A 163 -8.83 21.38 -41.63
C ALA A 163 -7.90 21.69 -42.81
N MET A 164 -8.06 20.95 -43.92
CA MET A 164 -7.32 21.19 -45.17
C MET A 164 -5.79 21.28 -45.02
N GLY A 165 -5.20 20.51 -44.09
CA GLY A 165 -3.75 20.42 -43.88
C GLY A 165 -3.13 21.55 -43.04
N TYR A 166 -3.94 22.43 -42.47
CA TYR A 166 -3.51 23.47 -41.52
C TYR A 166 -4.33 23.41 -40.24
N TYR A 167 -3.77 23.94 -39.14
CA TYR A 167 -4.51 24.16 -37.90
C TYR A 167 -5.15 25.54 -37.93
N ASP A 168 -6.47 25.58 -37.75
CA ASP A 168 -7.19 26.82 -37.45
C ASP A 168 -7.28 26.98 -35.93
N GLU A 169 -6.57 27.97 -35.38
CA GLU A 169 -6.49 28.21 -33.94
C GLU A 169 -7.36 29.41 -33.53
N SER A 170 -8.18 29.23 -32.49
CA SER A 170 -8.94 30.33 -31.91
C SER A 170 -8.07 31.28 -31.09
N GLN A 171 -8.57 32.49 -30.86
CA GLN A 171 -8.03 33.39 -29.83
C GLN A 171 -8.27 32.81 -28.42
N TRP A 172 -7.53 33.32 -27.44
CA TRP A 172 -7.76 32.98 -26.04
C TRP A 172 -9.07 33.59 -25.55
N ILE A 173 -9.91 32.75 -24.94
CA ILE A 173 -11.20 33.11 -24.36
C ILE A 173 -11.10 32.93 -22.85
N THR A 174 -11.42 33.99 -22.09
CA THR A 174 -11.55 33.93 -20.64
C THR A 174 -12.86 33.24 -20.29
N ALA A 175 -12.84 32.25 -19.38
CA ALA A 175 -14.02 31.47 -19.06
C ALA A 175 -14.50 31.66 -17.62
N ALA A 176 -13.59 31.53 -16.65
CA ALA A 176 -13.98 31.41 -15.24
C ALA A 176 -12.93 31.96 -14.28
N VAL A 177 -13.37 32.18 -13.04
CA VAL A 177 -12.50 32.37 -11.88
C VAL A 177 -12.76 31.23 -10.92
N GLU A 178 -11.75 30.37 -10.71
CA GLU A 178 -11.84 29.18 -9.88
C GLU A 178 -11.16 29.39 -8.52
N SER A 179 -11.71 28.80 -7.45
CA SER A 179 -11.09 28.73 -6.13
C SER A 179 -10.22 27.50 -5.93
N ASP A 180 -10.61 26.39 -6.57
CA ASP A 180 -9.97 25.09 -6.38
C ASP A 180 -8.86 24.83 -7.42
N THR A 181 -7.97 23.91 -7.07
CA THR A 181 -6.89 23.41 -7.94
C THR A 181 -7.38 22.38 -8.94
N VAL A 182 -8.57 21.82 -8.75
CA VAL A 182 -9.24 20.91 -9.68
C VAL A 182 -10.63 21.46 -9.97
N PHE A 183 -10.95 21.66 -11.24
CA PHE A 183 -12.24 22.21 -11.67
C PHE A 183 -12.76 21.51 -12.92
N LYS A 184 -14.07 21.58 -13.10
CA LYS A 184 -14.78 20.89 -14.18
C LYS A 184 -14.96 21.78 -15.40
N VAL A 185 -14.69 21.22 -16.57
CA VAL A 185 -14.95 21.86 -17.86
C VAL A 185 -16.02 21.06 -18.62
N LYS A 186 -16.98 21.76 -19.24
CA LYS A 186 -18.07 21.16 -20.03
C LYS A 186 -18.06 21.68 -21.46
N GLY A 187 -18.71 20.95 -22.37
CA GLY A 187 -18.88 21.38 -23.76
C GLY A 187 -17.62 21.21 -24.62
N LEU A 188 -16.75 20.26 -24.26
CA LEU A 188 -15.61 19.91 -25.11
C LEU A 188 -16.12 19.18 -26.36
N ILE A 189 -15.86 19.73 -27.54
CA ILE A 189 -16.35 19.18 -28.80
C ILE A 189 -15.45 18.01 -29.22
N PRO A 190 -15.99 16.81 -29.46
CA PRO A 190 -15.21 15.65 -29.91
C PRO A 190 -14.29 15.97 -31.11
N GLY A 191 -13.01 15.58 -31.01
CA GLY A 191 -12.03 15.71 -32.10
C GLY A 191 -11.40 17.10 -32.22
N VAL A 192 -11.84 18.04 -31.38
CA VAL A 192 -11.24 19.37 -31.26
C VAL A 192 -10.12 19.32 -30.22
N GLN A 193 -9.03 20.04 -30.47
CA GLN A 193 -7.91 20.13 -29.54
C GLN A 193 -8.01 21.40 -28.71
N TYR A 194 -7.90 21.25 -27.40
CA TYR A 194 -8.01 22.33 -26.42
C TYR A 194 -6.68 22.59 -25.73
N ARG A 195 -6.47 23.85 -25.35
CA ARG A 195 -5.38 24.29 -24.50
C ARG A 195 -5.92 25.20 -23.42
N PHE A 196 -5.55 24.93 -22.18
CA PHE A 196 -5.96 25.71 -21.02
C PHE A 196 -4.81 26.59 -20.56
N MET A 197 -5.15 27.75 -20.02
CA MET A 197 -4.20 28.72 -19.50
C MET A 197 -4.72 29.29 -18.21
N VAL A 198 -3.87 29.31 -17.18
CA VAL A 198 -4.25 29.71 -15.83
C VAL A 198 -3.36 30.84 -15.35
N THR A 199 -4.00 31.88 -14.83
CA THR A 199 -3.33 32.97 -14.12
C THR A 199 -3.74 32.92 -12.65
N ALA A 200 -2.76 32.73 -11.75
CA ALA A 200 -2.98 32.83 -10.32
C ALA A 200 -3.03 34.30 -9.88
N VAL A 201 -4.07 34.65 -9.12
CA VAL A 201 -4.35 36.02 -8.65
C VAL A 201 -4.58 35.97 -7.14
N GLY A 202 -3.70 36.64 -6.40
CA GLY A 202 -3.84 36.87 -4.97
C GLY A 202 -4.45 38.23 -4.68
N THR A 203 -4.48 38.59 -3.39
CA THR A 203 -5.07 39.85 -2.89
C THR A 203 -4.34 41.10 -3.41
N ALA A 204 -3.03 40.97 -3.64
CA ALA A 204 -2.16 42.01 -4.19
C ALA A 204 -2.07 42.02 -5.72
N GLY A 205 -2.70 41.06 -6.41
CA GLY A 205 -2.63 40.92 -7.87
C GLY A 205 -1.98 39.61 -8.32
N ARG A 206 -1.31 39.63 -9.47
CA ARG A 206 -0.83 38.41 -10.15
C ARG A 206 0.32 37.72 -9.41
N LEU A 207 0.21 36.41 -9.21
CA LEU A 207 1.20 35.55 -8.57
C LEU A 207 2.04 34.78 -9.60
N GLY A 208 3.08 35.44 -10.11
CA GLY A 208 4.01 34.86 -11.08
C GLY A 208 3.49 34.85 -12.53
N GLU A 209 4.05 33.96 -13.34
CA GLU A 209 3.70 33.86 -14.76
C GLU A 209 2.43 33.05 -15.00
N THR A 210 1.86 33.21 -16.19
CA THR A 210 0.64 32.50 -16.61
C THR A 210 1.09 31.20 -17.25
N ILE A 211 0.52 30.09 -16.80
CA ILE A 211 0.95 28.74 -17.23
C ILE A 211 -0.10 28.17 -18.16
N SER A 212 0.34 27.58 -19.27
CA SER A 212 -0.53 26.92 -20.24
C SER A 212 -0.30 25.41 -20.28
N SER A 213 -1.36 24.64 -20.45
CA SER A 213 -1.28 23.19 -20.69
C SER A 213 -0.69 22.86 -22.06
N SER A 214 -0.39 21.59 -22.28
CA SER A 214 -0.23 21.03 -23.63
C SER A 214 -1.57 21.00 -24.36
N TRP A 215 -1.52 20.86 -25.69
CA TRP A 215 -2.70 20.60 -26.50
C TRP A 215 -3.24 19.21 -26.21
N THR A 216 -4.54 19.11 -25.96
CA THR A 216 -5.22 17.85 -25.65
C THR A 216 -6.50 17.75 -26.48
N GLU A 217 -6.71 16.61 -27.12
CA GLU A 217 -7.90 16.36 -27.93
C GLU A 217 -9.09 15.96 -27.05
N ALA A 218 -10.28 16.41 -27.38
CA ALA A 218 -11.50 15.91 -26.76
C ALA A 218 -11.85 14.53 -27.33
N SER A 219 -12.31 13.63 -26.46
CA SER A 219 -12.56 12.24 -26.84
C SER A 219 -13.72 12.11 -27.82
N ASN A 220 -13.55 11.24 -28.82
CA ASN A 220 -14.60 10.84 -29.75
C ASN A 220 -15.36 9.59 -29.30
N ILE A 221 -15.07 9.08 -28.10
CA ILE A 221 -15.62 7.82 -27.62
C ILE A 221 -16.90 8.10 -26.84
N GLY A 222 -18.03 7.59 -27.31
CA GLY A 222 -19.35 7.77 -26.69
C GLY A 222 -19.61 6.98 -25.40
N GLY A 223 -18.57 6.43 -24.75
CA GLY A 223 -18.70 5.68 -23.51
C GLY A 223 -17.46 5.75 -22.60
N PRO A 224 -17.58 5.33 -21.33
CA PRO A 224 -16.47 5.36 -20.38
C PRO A 224 -15.30 4.50 -20.85
N ARG A 225 -14.10 5.08 -20.86
CA ARG A 225 -12.88 4.38 -21.24
C ARG A 225 -12.40 3.48 -20.12
N THR A 226 -12.26 2.19 -20.43
CA THR A 226 -11.70 1.19 -19.53
C THR A 226 -10.27 1.59 -19.11
N PRO A 227 -9.94 1.56 -17.80
CA PRO A 227 -8.57 1.81 -17.34
C PRO A 227 -7.57 0.84 -17.98
N ALA A 228 -6.30 1.28 -18.09
CA ALA A 228 -5.25 0.45 -18.66
C ALA A 228 -5.12 -0.88 -17.89
N ALA A 229 -4.90 -1.98 -18.61
CA ALA A 229 -4.84 -3.33 -18.01
C ALA A 229 -3.64 -3.51 -17.05
N ALA A 230 -2.59 -2.68 -17.18
CA ALA A 230 -1.41 -2.72 -16.33
C ALA A 230 -1.63 -1.94 -15.01
N LEU A 231 -2.51 -2.47 -14.15
CA LEU A 231 -2.64 -1.97 -12.78
C LEU A 231 -1.41 -2.36 -11.97
N THR A 232 -0.84 -1.40 -11.26
CA THR A 232 0.30 -1.58 -10.37
C THR A 232 -0.12 -1.28 -8.94
N LEU A 233 0.27 -2.16 -8.00
CA LEU A 233 -0.05 -2.03 -6.58
C LEU A 233 1.24 -1.95 -5.78
N ARG A 234 1.37 -0.92 -4.95
CA ARG A 234 2.51 -0.72 -4.05
C ARG A 234 2.03 -0.81 -2.62
N SER A 235 2.38 -1.88 -1.93
CA SER A 235 2.05 -2.06 -0.52
C SER A 235 2.95 -1.18 0.36
N GLY A 236 2.41 -0.68 1.46
CA GLY A 236 3.11 0.20 2.41
C GLY A 236 2.53 0.07 3.81
N TYR A 237 3.16 0.72 4.78
CA TYR A 237 2.67 0.80 6.15
C TYR A 237 2.70 2.24 6.66
N ASN A 238 1.61 2.62 7.33
CA ASN A 238 1.48 3.92 7.99
C ASN A 238 0.93 3.72 9.41
N SER A 239 1.50 4.39 10.42
CA SER A 239 1.09 4.22 11.81
C SER A 239 -0.39 4.53 12.07
N ASP A 240 -0.94 5.47 11.32
CA ASP A 240 -2.30 5.96 11.50
C ASP A 240 -3.29 5.17 10.64
N ARG A 241 -2.82 4.64 9.49
CA ARG A 241 -3.65 3.96 8.48
C ARG A 241 -3.42 2.44 8.37
N GLY A 242 -2.52 1.89 9.18
CA GLY A 242 -2.16 0.47 9.17
C GLY A 242 -1.45 0.04 7.90
N VAL A 243 -1.69 -1.21 7.47
CA VAL A 243 -1.22 -1.70 6.17
C VAL A 243 -2.01 -0.99 5.06
N THR A 244 -1.29 -0.45 4.09
CA THR A 244 -1.85 0.31 2.98
C THR A 244 -1.43 -0.27 1.64
N ALA A 245 -2.19 0.00 0.59
CA ALA A 245 -1.75 -0.23 -0.78
C ALA A 245 -2.09 0.97 -1.67
N HIS A 246 -1.15 1.41 -2.49
CA HIS A 246 -1.37 2.43 -3.52
C HIS A 246 -1.65 1.75 -4.85
N LEU A 247 -2.83 2.01 -5.41
CA LEU A 247 -3.23 1.59 -6.74
C LEU A 247 -2.83 2.66 -7.76
N GLU A 248 -2.01 2.28 -8.73
CA GLU A 248 -1.50 3.14 -9.78
C GLU A 248 -1.69 2.50 -11.16
N TRP A 249 -2.01 3.30 -12.17
CA TRP A 249 -2.00 2.87 -13.57
C TRP A 249 -1.59 4.03 -14.47
N PRO A 250 -1.04 3.75 -15.68
CA PRO A 250 -0.74 4.80 -16.65
C PRO A 250 -2.02 5.55 -17.04
N ARG A 251 -2.06 6.87 -16.77
CA ARG A 251 -3.21 7.74 -17.07
C ARG A 251 -2.93 8.66 -18.25
N THR A 252 -3.96 8.91 -19.04
CA THR A 252 -3.99 9.87 -20.12
C THR A 252 -5.21 10.78 -19.99
N PRO A 253 -5.20 11.99 -20.57
CA PRO A 253 -6.36 12.88 -20.54
C PRO A 253 -7.62 12.32 -21.21
N GLN A 254 -7.51 11.20 -21.93
CA GLN A 254 -8.61 10.48 -22.58
C GLN A 254 -9.28 9.46 -21.67
N ASP A 255 -8.72 9.22 -20.49
CA ASP A 255 -9.30 8.30 -19.53
C ASP A 255 -10.48 8.95 -18.81
N SER A 256 -11.34 8.09 -18.25
CA SER A 256 -12.53 8.55 -17.54
C SER A 256 -12.17 9.26 -16.23
N CYS A 257 -12.98 10.21 -15.80
CA CYS A 257 -12.86 10.89 -14.52
C CYS A 257 -13.51 10.13 -13.36
N TYR A 258 -14.49 9.28 -13.64
CA TYR A 258 -15.25 8.56 -12.63
C TYR A 258 -14.96 7.07 -12.70
N TYR A 259 -14.73 6.47 -11.54
CA TYR A 259 -14.46 5.05 -11.40
C TYR A 259 -15.26 4.43 -10.27
N LYS A 260 -15.59 3.16 -10.45
CA LYS A 260 -16.07 2.28 -9.40
C LYS A 260 -14.96 1.33 -9.02
N LEU A 261 -14.52 1.41 -7.77
CA LEU A 261 -13.46 0.62 -7.20
C LEU A 261 -14.07 -0.44 -6.28
N GLN A 262 -13.63 -1.67 -6.41
CA GLN A 262 -14.04 -2.78 -5.59
C GLN A 262 -12.80 -3.51 -5.05
N LEU A 263 -12.68 -3.56 -3.73
CA LEU A 263 -11.64 -4.30 -3.02
C LEU A 263 -12.28 -5.52 -2.37
N SER A 264 -11.73 -6.70 -2.63
CA SER A 264 -12.22 -7.93 -2.02
C SER A 264 -11.09 -8.83 -1.55
N ASN A 265 -11.27 -9.48 -0.41
CA ASN A 265 -10.51 -10.65 0.03
C ASN A 265 -11.50 -11.83 0.26
N SER A 266 -11.08 -12.87 0.97
CA SER A 266 -11.93 -14.02 1.29
C SER A 266 -13.09 -13.71 2.25
N THR A 267 -13.03 -12.62 3.01
CA THR A 267 -13.97 -12.30 4.11
C THR A 267 -14.73 -10.99 3.93
N ILE A 268 -14.20 -10.07 3.12
CA ILE A 268 -14.62 -8.68 2.98
C ILE A 268 -14.73 -8.35 1.50
N GLN A 269 -15.79 -7.62 1.16
CA GLN A 269 -15.96 -6.98 -0.14
C GLN A 269 -16.41 -5.55 0.10
N MET A 270 -15.59 -4.59 -0.32
CA MET A 270 -15.84 -3.16 -0.23
C MET A 270 -15.96 -2.57 -1.62
N THR A 271 -16.90 -1.66 -1.82
CA THR A 271 -17.09 -0.93 -3.08
C THR A 271 -17.16 0.56 -2.80
N SER A 272 -16.46 1.35 -3.59
CA SER A 272 -16.40 2.81 -3.47
C SER A 272 -16.43 3.47 -4.84
N ASP A 273 -17.19 4.55 -4.97
CA ASP A 273 -17.13 5.44 -6.13
C ASP A 273 -15.98 6.43 -5.94
N VAL A 274 -15.20 6.64 -6.98
CA VAL A 274 -14.00 7.49 -7.00
C VAL A 274 -14.11 8.49 -8.13
N VAL A 275 -13.84 9.76 -7.81
CA VAL A 275 -13.64 10.83 -8.80
C VAL A 275 -12.15 11.14 -8.81
N LEU A 276 -11.51 11.10 -9.97
CA LEU A 276 -10.08 11.41 -10.07
C LEU A 276 -9.78 12.82 -9.60
N ASP A 277 -8.71 12.95 -8.83
CA ASP A 277 -8.10 14.20 -8.44
C ASP A 277 -6.67 14.30 -9.01
N ALA A 278 -5.89 15.26 -8.51
CA ALA A 278 -4.50 15.46 -8.92
C ALA A 278 -3.54 14.36 -8.43
N SER A 279 -3.97 13.43 -7.57
CA SER A 279 -3.14 12.38 -6.98
C SER A 279 -2.64 11.41 -8.04
N SER A 280 -1.42 10.89 -7.90
CA SER A 280 -0.86 9.87 -8.80
C SER A 280 -1.40 8.46 -8.56
N SER A 281 -1.98 8.22 -7.38
CA SER A 281 -2.42 6.90 -6.91
C SER A 281 -3.70 6.98 -6.09
N ILE A 282 -4.35 5.84 -5.88
CA ILE A 282 -5.47 5.68 -4.94
C ILE A 282 -4.99 4.84 -3.75
N LEU A 283 -5.11 5.40 -2.56
CA LEU A 283 -4.77 4.73 -1.30
C LEU A 283 -5.90 3.81 -0.85
N LEU A 284 -5.53 2.56 -0.56
CA LEU A 284 -6.34 1.54 0.09
C LEU A 284 -5.82 1.35 1.52
N PRO A 285 -6.47 1.94 2.54
CA PRO A 285 -6.00 1.88 3.92
C PRO A 285 -6.56 0.67 4.69
N HIS A 286 -6.00 0.44 5.88
CA HIS A 286 -6.48 -0.53 6.87
C HIS A 286 -6.62 -1.96 6.36
N LEU A 287 -5.67 -2.40 5.53
CA LEU A 287 -5.59 -3.78 5.07
C LEU A 287 -5.10 -4.70 6.20
N GLU A 288 -5.45 -5.98 6.11
CA GLU A 288 -4.90 -7.02 6.99
C GLU A 288 -3.51 -7.44 6.53
N PHE A 289 -2.66 -7.88 7.45
CA PHE A 289 -1.34 -8.42 7.13
C PHE A 289 -1.45 -9.78 6.41
N ASP A 290 -0.50 -10.02 5.50
CA ASP A 290 -0.34 -11.27 4.75
C ASP A 290 -1.60 -11.81 4.04
N CYS A 291 -2.49 -10.91 3.62
CA CYS A 291 -3.77 -11.25 3.01
C CYS A 291 -3.73 -11.07 1.49
N ASN A 292 -4.38 -11.99 0.78
CA ASN A 292 -4.58 -11.89 -0.66
C ASN A 292 -5.81 -11.02 -0.95
N TYR A 293 -5.60 -9.93 -1.67
CA TYR A 293 -6.65 -9.02 -2.10
C TYR A 293 -6.76 -9.01 -3.62
N ALA A 294 -8.00 -8.87 -4.10
CA ALA A 294 -8.33 -8.57 -5.48
C ALA A 294 -8.93 -7.17 -5.54
N VAL A 295 -8.32 -6.31 -6.36
CA VAL A 295 -8.79 -4.95 -6.63
C VAL A 295 -9.34 -4.92 -8.04
N THR A 296 -10.60 -4.54 -8.16
CA THR A 296 -11.30 -4.40 -9.44
C THR A 296 -11.69 -2.94 -9.62
N ILE A 297 -11.34 -2.37 -10.77
CA ILE A 297 -11.67 -0.99 -11.13
C ILE A 297 -12.41 -0.97 -12.47
N ALA A 298 -13.52 -0.23 -12.54
CA ALA A 298 -14.28 -0.01 -13.75
C ALA A 298 -14.56 1.48 -13.92
N ALA A 299 -14.42 2.01 -15.14
CA ALA A 299 -14.79 3.39 -15.41
C ALA A 299 -16.31 3.52 -15.49
N THR A 300 -16.83 4.64 -15.00
CA THR A 300 -18.24 4.97 -15.03
C THR A 300 -18.46 6.28 -15.78
N SER A 301 -19.64 6.42 -16.39
CA SER A 301 -20.09 7.69 -16.97
C SER A 301 -20.43 8.70 -15.88
N ALA A 302 -20.54 9.98 -16.26
CA ALA A 302 -20.88 11.06 -15.33
C ALA A 302 -22.25 10.88 -14.65
N ASP A 303 -23.21 10.31 -15.38
CA ASP A 303 -24.55 9.94 -14.91
C ASP A 303 -24.59 8.59 -14.17
N LYS A 304 -23.45 7.88 -14.11
CA LYS A 304 -23.30 6.53 -13.55
C LYS A 304 -24.17 5.45 -14.22
N LEU A 305 -24.76 5.72 -15.39
CA LEU A 305 -25.62 4.76 -16.09
C LEU A 305 -24.82 3.73 -16.89
N GLN A 306 -23.65 4.12 -17.39
CA GLN A 306 -22.76 3.27 -18.16
C GLN A 306 -21.52 2.92 -17.36
N THR A 307 -21.07 1.66 -17.49
CA THR A 307 -19.85 1.16 -16.86
C THR A 307 -19.02 0.44 -17.90
N SER A 308 -17.71 0.68 -17.90
CA SER A 308 -16.76 0.01 -18.77
C SER A 308 -16.56 -1.45 -18.34
N LYS A 309 -15.81 -2.21 -19.15
CA LYS A 309 -15.32 -3.52 -18.69
C LYS A 309 -14.42 -3.33 -17.46
N PRO A 310 -14.58 -4.13 -16.40
CA PRO A 310 -13.73 -4.03 -15.22
C PRO A 310 -12.34 -4.59 -15.50
N VAL A 311 -11.33 -4.02 -14.82
CA VAL A 311 -9.96 -4.53 -14.79
C VAL A 311 -9.66 -4.95 -13.36
N THR A 312 -9.13 -6.17 -13.19
CA THR A 312 -8.83 -6.73 -11.87
C THR A 312 -7.34 -7.00 -11.75
N ALA A 313 -6.77 -6.65 -10.60
CA ALA A 313 -5.41 -7.01 -10.20
C ALA A 313 -5.42 -7.66 -8.82
N ASN A 314 -4.63 -8.71 -8.68
CA ASN A 314 -4.44 -9.42 -7.41
C ASN A 314 -3.11 -8.99 -6.80
N PHE A 315 -3.10 -8.78 -5.49
CA PHE A 315 -1.88 -8.51 -4.74
C PHE A 315 -1.95 -9.12 -3.35
N LYS A 316 -0.77 -9.34 -2.76
CA LYS A 316 -0.64 -9.74 -1.36
C LYS A 316 -0.23 -8.52 -0.55
N SER A 317 -0.93 -8.26 0.54
CA SER A 317 -0.56 -7.19 1.48
C SER A 317 0.73 -7.54 2.22
N LEU A 318 1.34 -6.55 2.87
CA LEU A 318 2.63 -6.72 3.57
C LEU A 318 2.56 -7.81 4.64
N GLN A 319 3.68 -8.51 4.84
CA GLN A 319 3.85 -9.40 5.99
C GLN A 319 4.23 -8.58 7.22
N CYS A 320 3.90 -9.11 8.40
CA CYS A 320 4.26 -8.48 9.67
C CYS A 320 5.79 -8.25 9.79
N LYS A 321 6.60 -9.20 9.31
CA LYS A 321 8.07 -9.11 9.35
C LYS A 321 8.64 -7.97 8.50
N ASP A 322 7.89 -7.49 7.51
CA ASP A 322 8.31 -6.43 6.58
C ASP A 322 8.02 -5.02 7.15
N VAL A 323 7.39 -4.91 8.33
CA VAL A 323 7.02 -3.64 8.96
C VAL A 323 7.85 -3.37 10.20
N HIS A 324 8.62 -2.28 10.16
CA HIS A 324 9.49 -1.83 11.24
C HIS A 324 8.88 -0.65 12.03
N GLY A 325 9.23 -0.52 13.32
CA GLY A 325 8.79 0.59 14.18
C GLY A 325 7.44 0.36 14.87
N ARG A 326 6.64 1.42 15.10
CA ARG A 326 5.36 1.33 15.82
C ARG A 326 4.36 0.34 15.20
N GLY A 327 4.45 0.10 13.89
CA GLY A 327 3.64 -0.92 13.22
C GLY A 327 3.99 -2.36 13.54
N SER A 328 5.25 -2.58 13.91
CA SER A 328 5.73 -3.87 14.37
C SER A 328 5.05 -4.28 15.69
N LEU A 329 4.62 -3.31 16.51
CA LEU A 329 3.98 -3.54 17.82
C LEU A 329 2.64 -4.29 17.73
N GLN A 330 1.97 -4.28 16.57
CA GLN A 330 0.70 -4.98 16.37
C GLN A 330 0.89 -6.49 16.12
N CYS A 331 2.08 -6.93 15.70
CA CYS A 331 2.37 -8.33 15.41
C CYS A 331 3.30 -8.92 16.47
N LEU A 332 3.05 -10.15 16.91
CA LEU A 332 3.99 -10.87 17.78
C LEU A 332 5.26 -11.24 16.97
N PRO A 333 6.47 -11.18 17.57
CA PRO A 333 7.68 -11.66 16.91
C PRO A 333 7.58 -13.15 16.57
N GLU A 334 8.11 -13.54 15.40
CA GLU A 334 8.16 -14.94 14.98
C GLU A 334 9.40 -15.64 15.54
N ALA A 335 9.20 -16.87 16.04
CA ALA A 335 10.29 -17.73 16.49
C ALA A 335 11.15 -18.21 15.31
N VAL A 336 12.41 -18.57 15.58
CA VAL A 336 13.27 -19.19 14.56
C VAL A 336 12.65 -20.48 14.02
N SER A 337 12.97 -20.82 12.77
CA SER A 337 12.53 -22.06 12.14
C SER A 337 13.68 -23.06 12.05
N ASP A 338 13.38 -24.35 11.85
CA ASP A 338 14.36 -25.42 11.64
C ASP A 338 15.43 -25.53 12.74
N LEU A 339 15.04 -25.27 14.00
CA LEU A 339 15.94 -25.46 15.15
C LEU A 339 16.32 -26.93 15.27
N SER A 340 17.61 -27.20 15.10
CA SER A 340 18.19 -28.54 15.07
C SER A 340 19.42 -28.59 15.97
N VAL A 341 19.60 -29.70 16.65
CA VAL A 341 20.73 -29.93 17.56
C VAL A 341 21.36 -31.26 17.21
N VAL A 342 22.64 -31.23 16.81
CA VAL A 342 23.41 -32.40 16.41
C VAL A 342 24.56 -32.59 17.40
N VAL A 343 24.48 -33.63 18.22
CA VAL A 343 25.50 -33.96 19.22
C VAL A 343 26.61 -34.79 18.58
N ARG A 344 27.86 -34.38 18.77
CA ARG A 344 29.04 -35.12 18.32
C ARG A 344 29.50 -36.10 19.41
N SER A 345 30.32 -37.09 19.01
CA SER A 345 30.84 -38.12 19.90
C SER A 345 31.70 -37.61 21.07
N ASN A 346 32.11 -36.34 21.04
CA ASN A 346 32.87 -35.68 22.10
C ASN A 346 31.98 -34.94 23.13
N GLY A 347 30.65 -35.02 23.01
CA GLY A 347 29.69 -34.31 23.88
C GLY A 347 29.40 -32.86 23.45
N THR A 348 30.05 -32.36 22.40
CA THR A 348 29.75 -31.03 21.84
C THR A 348 28.56 -31.10 20.89
N GLY A 349 27.53 -30.30 21.15
CA GLY A 349 26.39 -30.09 20.27
C GLY A 349 26.60 -28.92 19.30
N LEU A 350 26.31 -29.15 18.02
CA LEU A 350 26.09 -28.09 17.05
C LEU A 350 24.60 -27.78 16.98
N ILE A 351 24.23 -26.56 17.37
CA ILE A 351 22.87 -26.05 17.30
C ILE A 351 22.78 -25.16 16.07
N SER A 352 21.83 -25.43 15.18
CA SER A 352 21.62 -24.66 13.95
C SER A 352 20.15 -24.32 13.76
N TRP A 353 19.89 -23.14 13.20
CA TRP A 353 18.54 -22.63 12.98
C TRP A 353 18.47 -21.78 11.71
N LYS A 354 17.25 -21.57 11.23
CA LYS A 354 16.93 -20.62 10.18
C LYS A 354 16.37 -19.33 10.81
N PRO A 355 17.00 -18.16 10.58
CA PRO A 355 16.52 -16.87 11.09
C PRO A 355 15.06 -16.59 10.71
N SER A 356 14.29 -16.01 11.63
CA SER A 356 12.91 -15.59 11.39
C SER A 356 12.79 -14.28 10.60
N ALA A 357 13.85 -13.47 10.59
CA ALA A 357 13.96 -12.22 9.86
C ALA A 357 15.39 -12.01 9.36
N ASP A 358 15.60 -11.00 8.52
CA ASP A 358 16.95 -10.60 8.10
C ASP A 358 17.81 -10.18 9.31
N PRO A 359 19.14 -10.41 9.30
CA PRO A 359 20.02 -10.12 10.43
C PRO A 359 20.00 -8.66 10.90
N GLU A 360 19.69 -7.71 10.01
CA GLU A 360 19.54 -6.29 10.35
C GLU A 360 18.33 -6.00 11.24
N ASN A 361 17.37 -6.93 11.26
CA ASN A 361 16.09 -6.83 11.98
C ASN A 361 16.05 -7.65 13.27
N ILE A 362 17.18 -8.24 13.66
CA ILE A 362 17.33 -9.04 14.87
C ILE A 362 18.35 -8.34 15.76
N LEU A 363 18.00 -8.10 17.02
CA LEU A 363 18.90 -7.45 17.97
C LEU A 363 20.03 -8.41 18.39
N PHE A 364 19.66 -9.58 18.89
CA PHE A 364 20.54 -10.72 19.16
C PHE A 364 19.69 -11.97 19.42
N TYR A 365 20.35 -13.13 19.48
CA TYR A 365 19.76 -14.37 19.95
C TYR A 365 20.27 -14.69 21.36
N GLN A 366 19.41 -15.27 22.19
CA GLN A 366 19.79 -15.82 23.49
C GLN A 366 19.51 -17.31 23.47
N LEU A 367 20.56 -18.10 23.62
CA LEU A 367 20.48 -19.54 23.72
C LEU A 367 20.52 -19.96 25.17
N VAL A 368 19.48 -20.65 25.63
CA VAL A 368 19.35 -21.15 26.99
C VAL A 368 19.29 -22.68 26.94
N TYR A 369 20.14 -23.35 27.72
CA TYR A 369 20.12 -24.81 27.79
C TYR A 369 20.36 -25.32 29.21
N HIS A 370 19.70 -26.43 29.56
CA HIS A 370 19.85 -27.11 30.84
C HIS A 370 19.37 -28.56 30.73
N ALA A 371 19.90 -29.41 31.62
CA ALA A 371 19.42 -30.77 31.77
C ALA A 371 18.12 -30.81 32.60
N ILE A 372 17.26 -31.78 32.30
CA ILE A 372 16.01 -32.01 33.05
C ILE A 372 16.27 -32.76 34.37
N SER A 373 17.33 -33.58 34.42
CA SER A 373 17.76 -34.34 35.59
C SER A 373 19.11 -33.83 36.11
N ASP A 374 19.36 -33.93 37.41
CA ASP A 374 20.64 -33.62 38.07
C ASP A 374 21.52 -34.87 38.31
N GLU A 375 21.04 -36.04 37.89
CA GLU A 375 21.76 -37.31 38.03
C GLU A 375 22.92 -37.41 37.01
N ASN A 376 23.86 -38.34 37.21
CA ASN A 376 24.92 -38.68 36.22
C ASN A 376 25.82 -37.51 35.74
N GLY A 377 25.98 -36.46 36.56
CA GLY A 377 26.80 -35.29 36.21
C GLY A 377 26.16 -34.37 35.17
N CYS A 378 24.84 -34.49 34.97
CA CYS A 378 24.05 -33.60 34.13
C CYS A 378 23.95 -32.21 34.76
N GLN A 379 24.06 -31.15 33.95
CA GLN A 379 24.01 -29.78 34.44
C GLN A 379 22.57 -29.25 34.40
N ALA A 380 21.89 -29.29 35.55
CA ALA A 380 20.51 -28.81 35.70
C ALA A 380 20.40 -27.26 35.79
N GLU A 381 21.51 -26.55 36.05
CA GLU A 381 21.53 -25.09 36.06
C GLU A 381 21.40 -24.52 34.64
N GLN A 382 20.63 -23.43 34.49
CA GLN A 382 20.40 -22.80 33.20
C GLN A 382 21.61 -22.01 32.73
N GLU A 383 22.23 -22.51 31.67
CA GLU A 383 23.30 -21.81 30.96
C GLU A 383 22.71 -20.92 29.87
N THR A 384 23.28 -19.72 29.73
CA THR A 384 22.77 -18.69 28.81
C THR A 384 23.90 -18.11 27.97
N ILE A 385 23.75 -18.17 26.65
CA ILE A 385 24.72 -17.66 25.69
C ILE A 385 24.05 -16.62 24.80
N ASN A 386 24.62 -15.40 24.76
CA ASN A 386 24.20 -14.37 23.83
C ASN A 386 24.95 -14.51 22.50
N ILE A 387 24.19 -14.59 21.41
CA ILE A 387 24.67 -14.87 20.06
C ILE A 387 24.31 -13.69 19.16
N LYS A 388 25.23 -13.28 18.29
CA LYS A 388 25.02 -12.15 17.36
C LYS A 388 23.94 -12.49 16.33
N ALA A 389 23.20 -11.47 15.89
CA ALA A 389 22.12 -11.57 14.90
C ALA A 389 22.53 -12.22 13.55
N ALA A 390 23.79 -12.07 13.14
CA ALA A 390 24.30 -12.66 11.90
C ALA A 390 24.62 -14.17 11.99
N ALA A 391 24.59 -14.77 13.18
CA ALA A 391 24.88 -16.18 13.35
C ALA A 391 23.65 -17.05 13.07
N THR A 392 23.89 -18.20 12.45
CA THR A 392 22.87 -19.24 12.18
C THR A 392 23.18 -20.56 12.89
N SER A 393 24.27 -20.60 13.66
CA SER A 393 24.66 -21.76 14.45
C SER A 393 25.49 -21.36 15.67
N ALA A 394 25.51 -22.23 16.68
CA ALA A 394 26.33 -22.14 17.87
C ALA A 394 26.80 -23.54 18.29
N MET A 395 27.99 -23.61 18.87
CA MET A 395 28.52 -24.84 19.46
C MET A 395 28.47 -24.74 20.98
N VAL A 396 27.99 -25.80 21.62
CA VAL A 396 27.78 -25.87 23.07
C VAL A 396 28.23 -27.23 23.56
N ASP A 397 28.88 -27.29 24.72
CA ASP A 397 29.25 -28.53 25.36
C ASP A 397 28.16 -28.96 26.32
N PHE A 398 27.70 -30.20 26.19
CA PHE A 398 26.70 -30.77 27.07
C PHE A 398 27.35 -31.79 28.03
N PRO A 399 27.54 -31.45 29.31
CA PRO A 399 28.17 -32.34 30.27
C PRO A 399 27.24 -33.49 30.71
N GLY A 400 27.85 -34.58 31.18
CA GLY A 400 27.13 -35.75 31.72
C GLY A 400 26.86 -36.86 30.70
N GLN A 401 26.36 -37.99 31.19
CA GLN A 401 26.00 -39.16 30.38
C GLN A 401 24.51 -39.47 30.57
N GLU A 402 23.82 -39.84 29.49
CA GLU A 402 22.38 -40.17 29.51
C GLU A 402 21.49 -39.00 29.97
N CYS A 403 21.93 -37.77 29.72
CA CYS A 403 21.21 -36.55 30.08
C CYS A 403 20.20 -36.15 29.01
N GLU A 404 18.96 -35.84 29.40
CA GLU A 404 18.00 -35.13 28.56
C GLU A 404 18.20 -33.62 28.74
N TYR A 405 18.55 -32.92 27.65
CA TYR A 405 18.73 -31.47 27.62
C TYR A 405 17.60 -30.78 26.88
N VAL A 406 17.14 -29.66 27.45
CA VAL A 406 16.24 -28.72 26.79
C VAL A 406 17.08 -27.57 26.25
N VAL A 407 16.96 -27.32 24.95
CA VAL A 407 17.65 -26.22 24.25
C VAL A 407 16.58 -25.23 23.77
N ARG A 408 16.61 -24.02 24.31
CA ARG A 408 15.73 -22.92 23.93
C ARG A 408 16.53 -21.86 23.20
N LEU A 409 16.08 -21.47 22.01
CA LEU A 409 16.62 -20.33 21.30
C LEU A 409 15.58 -19.21 21.29
N ILE A 410 15.94 -18.08 21.88
CA ILE A 410 15.13 -16.88 21.98
C ILE A 410 15.67 -15.85 20.98
N ASN A 411 14.83 -15.32 20.09
CA ASN A 411 15.18 -14.21 19.22
C ASN A 411 14.53 -12.92 19.70
N TYR A 412 15.33 -11.84 19.75
CA TYR A 412 14.87 -10.51 20.10
C TYR A 412 14.78 -9.62 18.86
N ASP A 413 13.62 -8.99 18.65
CA ASP A 413 13.47 -7.97 17.63
C ASP A 413 14.19 -6.66 18.02
N LEU A 414 14.28 -5.70 17.10
CA LEU A 414 14.92 -4.40 17.34
C LEU A 414 14.26 -3.56 18.46
N ILE A 415 13.06 -3.93 18.89
CA ILE A 415 12.28 -3.25 19.94
C ILE A 415 12.41 -4.02 21.28
N GLY A 416 13.08 -5.18 21.30
CA GLY A 416 13.34 -5.99 22.49
C GLY A 416 12.25 -6.99 22.84
N ARG A 417 11.33 -7.32 21.91
CA ARG A 417 10.32 -8.37 22.11
C ARG A 417 10.89 -9.72 21.72
N ASP A 418 10.48 -10.76 22.43
CA ASP A 418 11.03 -12.10 22.35
C ASP A 418 10.09 -13.10 21.67
N ALA A 419 10.67 -14.03 20.91
CA ALA A 419 10.02 -15.26 20.46
C ALA A 419 10.94 -16.45 20.71
N VAL A 420 10.35 -17.62 21.00
CA VAL A 420 11.09 -18.79 21.50
C VAL A 420 10.84 -20.01 20.63
N ALA A 421 11.92 -20.71 20.26
CA ALA A 421 11.88 -22.07 19.74
C ALA A 421 12.55 -23.02 20.75
N GLU A 422 11.97 -24.20 20.97
CA GLU A 422 12.49 -25.22 21.90
C GLU A 422 12.76 -26.53 21.14
N ALA A 423 13.90 -27.15 21.43
CA ALA A 423 14.24 -28.50 21.03
C ALA A 423 14.70 -29.30 22.25
N ARG A 424 14.46 -30.61 22.25
CA ARG A 424 14.92 -31.54 23.28
C ARG A 424 15.83 -32.57 22.68
N ILE A 425 16.89 -32.91 23.39
CA ILE A 425 17.86 -33.92 22.96
C ILE A 425 18.19 -34.84 24.12
N LEU A 426 18.41 -36.12 23.81
CA LEU A 426 18.95 -37.10 24.74
C LEU A 426 20.39 -37.38 24.36
N ILE A 427 21.31 -37.29 25.32
CA ILE A 427 22.72 -37.62 25.09
C ILE A 427 22.90 -39.12 25.27
N GLU A 428 23.03 -39.81 24.15
CA GLU A 428 23.32 -41.24 24.14
C GLU A 428 24.72 -41.49 24.72
N PRO A 429 24.91 -42.57 25.49
CA PRO A 429 26.22 -42.92 26.02
C PRO A 429 27.18 -43.15 24.85
N ALA A 430 28.36 -42.54 24.92
CA ALA A 430 29.45 -42.86 24.01
C ALA A 430 29.64 -44.37 24.05
N THR A 431 29.40 -45.04 22.92
CA THR A 431 29.48 -46.50 22.83
C THR A 431 30.76 -46.96 23.50
N PRO A 432 30.68 -47.85 24.52
CA PRO A 432 31.89 -48.29 25.18
C PRO A 432 32.76 -48.95 24.11
N VAL A 433 33.92 -48.36 23.85
CA VAL A 433 35.00 -49.02 23.15
C VAL A 433 35.20 -50.32 23.93
N MET A 434 34.79 -51.47 23.37
CA MET A 434 34.96 -52.76 24.02
C MET A 434 36.43 -52.86 24.42
N ARG A 435 36.72 -52.73 25.72
CA ARG A 435 38.06 -52.96 26.23
C ARG A 435 38.30 -54.46 26.14
N LEU A 436 39.50 -54.82 25.68
CA LEU A 436 39.97 -56.21 25.57
C LEU A 436 39.81 -57.00 26.90
N GLU A 437 39.71 -56.29 28.02
CA GLU A 437 39.48 -56.79 29.37
C GLU A 437 38.08 -57.41 29.56
N ASP A 438 37.03 -56.93 28.88
CA ASP A 438 35.69 -57.52 28.95
C ASP A 438 35.60 -58.85 28.18
N LEU A 439 36.46 -59.06 27.19
CA LEU A 439 36.62 -60.32 26.45
C LEU A 439 37.33 -61.40 27.28
N LEU A 440 38.01 -61.01 28.37
CA LEU A 440 38.70 -61.89 29.32
C LEU A 440 37.86 -62.22 30.56
N ARG A 441 36.59 -61.79 30.63
CA ARG A 441 35.71 -62.20 31.73
C ARG A 441 35.58 -63.73 31.75
N PRO A 442 35.80 -64.38 32.91
CA PRO A 442 35.81 -65.83 33.03
C PRO A 442 34.47 -66.47 32.63
N GLU A 443 33.37 -65.72 32.75
CA GLU A 443 32.02 -66.17 32.33
C GLU A 443 31.93 -66.36 30.81
N ILE A 444 32.54 -65.48 30.00
CA ILE A 444 32.52 -65.57 28.53
C ILE A 444 33.46 -66.69 28.05
N LEU A 445 34.62 -66.85 28.71
CA LEU A 445 35.53 -67.97 28.47
C LEU A 445 34.89 -69.32 28.82
N LEU A 446 34.08 -69.39 29.89
CA LEU A 446 33.32 -70.60 30.27
C LEU A 446 32.23 -70.94 29.26
N ILE A 447 31.52 -69.94 28.72
CA ILE A 447 30.50 -70.15 27.68
C ILE A 447 31.17 -70.64 26.39
N ALA A 448 32.29 -70.03 25.99
CA ALA A 448 33.04 -70.43 24.80
C ALA A 448 33.64 -71.84 24.93
N THR A 449 34.23 -72.18 26.09
CA THR A 449 34.73 -73.55 26.33
C THR A 449 33.59 -74.56 26.44
N GLY A 450 32.45 -74.18 27.00
CA GLY A 450 31.22 -74.98 27.01
C GLY A 450 30.71 -75.31 25.61
N PHE A 451 30.68 -74.32 24.70
CA PHE A 451 30.27 -74.53 23.30
C PHE A 451 31.24 -75.45 22.54
N VAL A 452 32.54 -75.33 22.78
CA VAL A 452 33.55 -76.21 22.15
C VAL A 452 33.42 -77.65 22.67
N LEU A 453 33.27 -77.83 23.99
CA LEU A 453 33.07 -79.15 24.59
C LEU A 453 31.77 -79.81 24.11
N PHE A 454 30.68 -79.04 24.02
CA PHE A 454 29.40 -79.54 23.50
C PHE A 454 29.52 -79.96 22.03
N SER A 455 30.22 -79.17 21.22
CA SER A 455 30.47 -79.48 19.80
C SER A 455 31.30 -80.76 19.63
N ILE A 456 32.34 -80.95 20.46
CA ILE A 456 33.16 -82.17 20.47
C ILE A 456 32.31 -83.38 20.93
N LEU A 457 31.45 -83.21 21.95
CA LEU A 457 30.54 -84.25 22.42
C LEU A 457 29.54 -84.67 21.32
N CYS A 458 28.97 -83.71 20.58
CA CYS A 458 28.07 -83.96 19.46
C CYS A 458 28.76 -84.72 18.32
N VAL A 459 30.03 -84.42 18.02
CA VAL A 459 30.82 -85.15 17.02
C VAL A 459 31.12 -86.57 17.50
N LEU A 460 31.49 -86.77 18.77
CA LEU A 460 31.75 -88.09 19.34
C LEU A 460 30.49 -88.98 19.39
N ILE A 461 29.31 -88.40 19.66
CA ILE A 461 28.02 -89.11 19.62
C ILE A 461 27.65 -89.48 18.18
N ARG A 462 27.86 -88.58 17.20
CA ARG A 462 27.65 -88.90 15.77
C ARG A 462 28.61 -89.96 15.24
N CYS A 463 29.85 -90.05 15.75
CA CYS A 463 30.80 -91.10 15.37
C CYS A 463 30.46 -92.49 15.96
N LYS A 464 29.77 -92.57 17.11
CA LYS A 464 29.37 -93.87 17.72
C LYS A 464 28.02 -94.44 17.23
N CYS A 465 27.14 -93.63 16.67
CA CYS A 465 25.84 -94.11 16.15
C CYS A 465 25.83 -94.41 14.63
N GLY A 466 26.96 -94.31 13.95
CA GLY A 466 27.10 -94.53 12.51
C GLY A 466 27.20 -95.99 12.05
N ARG A 467 26.31 -96.89 12.49
CA ARG A 467 26.03 -98.17 11.81
C ARG A 467 24.61 -98.64 12.08
N LYS A 468 23.67 -98.19 11.25
CA LYS A 468 22.54 -98.95 10.68
C LYS A 468 21.62 -97.96 9.94
N CYS A 469 21.74 -97.92 8.63
CA CYS A 469 20.67 -97.39 7.77
C CYS A 469 19.48 -98.36 7.85
N PRO A 470 18.25 -97.82 7.84
CA PRO A 470 17.26 -98.41 6.97
C PRO A 470 16.57 -97.37 6.09
N HIS A 471 16.23 -97.90 4.93
CA HIS A 471 15.50 -97.40 3.78
C HIS A 471 14.01 -97.17 4.12
N ARG A 472 13.41 -96.03 3.74
CA ARG A 472 12.00 -95.85 3.29
C ARG A 472 11.70 -94.36 3.13
N VAL A 473 11.38 -93.82 1.96
CA VAL A 473 10.20 -93.92 1.06
C VAL A 473 9.63 -92.50 0.92
N SER A 474 9.50 -92.09 -0.33
CA SER A 474 8.86 -90.86 -0.78
C SER A 474 7.36 -90.96 -0.58
N GLU A 475 6.74 -89.93 -0.02
CA GLU A 475 5.31 -89.70 -0.22
C GLU A 475 5.03 -88.20 -0.42
N LYS A 476 4.31 -87.94 -1.51
CA LYS A 476 3.80 -86.64 -1.97
C LYS A 476 2.58 -86.23 -1.14
N GLN A 477 2.43 -84.93 -0.89
CA GLN A 477 1.19 -84.14 -1.09
C GLN A 477 1.52 -82.67 -0.70
N GLN A 478 1.57 -81.70 -1.63
CA GLN A 478 0.45 -80.86 -2.09
C GLN A 478 -0.50 -80.50 -0.92
N LYS A 479 -0.78 -79.25 -0.57
CA LYS A 479 -1.14 -78.10 -1.41
C LYS A 479 -1.39 -76.93 -0.43
N LEU A 480 -1.03 -75.69 -0.77
CA LEU A 480 -1.95 -74.55 -0.91
C LEU A 480 -1.17 -73.24 -1.02
N THR A 481 -1.30 -72.69 -2.22
CA THR A 481 -1.01 -71.35 -2.71
C THR A 481 -2.07 -70.34 -2.27
N GLU A 482 -1.76 -69.06 -2.54
CA GLU A 482 -2.59 -67.84 -2.47
C GLU A 482 -2.55 -67.14 -1.09
N TYR A 483 -2.14 -65.88 -0.99
CA TYR A 483 -2.51 -64.74 -1.83
C TYR A 483 -1.35 -63.81 -2.21
N ALA A 484 -1.37 -63.41 -3.48
CA ALA A 484 -1.09 -62.06 -3.94
C ALA A 484 -2.41 -61.29 -4.02
#